data_AF-A0A1G7I3L1-F1
#
_entry.id   AF-A0A1G7I3L1-F1
#
_cell.length_a   1.000
_cell.length_b   1.000
_cell.length_c   1.000
_cell.angle_alpha   90.00
_cell.angle_beta   90.00
_cell.angle_gamma   90.00
#
_symmetry.space_group_name_H-M   'P 1'
#
loop_
_entity.id
_entity.type
_entity.pdbx_description
1 polymer ?
#
loop_
_entity_poly.entity_id
_entity_poly.type
_entity_poly.pdbx_seq_one_letter_code
_entity_poly.pdbx_strand_id
1 'polypeptide(L)'
;MARALKGLEEIIPAAVVNPAPGAQGWEFCGHPGAGEDPLHWAAYLHELYTRADRQFTGRATVPVLWDMKRDVMVNNESADILRMFDTAFEGLVPSDLRLCPEDLAAGIDALNPRISACMARILARPGVRATVNMDHITRGYYAIKALHPTRIRPIGPAHLGRCCGGDLGDLAGGALWRGRE
;
A
#
# COMPACT_ATOMS: atom_id res chain seq x y z
N MET A 1 0.39 9.79 -5.26
CA MET A 1 1.31 10.92 -5.49
C MET A 1 1.77 10.99 -6.94
N ALA A 2 2.58 10.05 -7.44
CA ALA A 2 3.07 10.08 -8.83
C ALA A 2 1.97 10.21 -9.89
N ARG A 3 0.85 9.47 -9.74
CA ARG A 3 -0.36 9.63 -10.59
C ARG A 3 -0.78 11.09 -10.72
N ALA A 4 -0.84 11.82 -9.60
CA ALA A 4 -1.25 13.22 -9.58
C ALA A 4 -0.17 14.17 -10.10
N LEU A 5 1.09 13.94 -9.73
CA LEU A 5 2.21 14.73 -10.24
C LEU A 5 2.35 14.63 -11.77
N LYS A 6 1.97 13.50 -12.36
CA LYS A 6 2.01 13.25 -13.81
C LYS A 6 0.67 13.55 -14.50
N GLY A 7 -0.34 14.07 -13.79
CA GLY A 7 -1.65 14.42 -14.37
C GLY A 7 -2.44 13.24 -14.92
N LEU A 8 -2.20 12.03 -14.39
CA LEU A 8 -2.78 10.78 -14.90
C LEU A 8 -4.16 10.46 -14.29
N GLU A 9 -4.75 11.39 -13.53
CA GLU A 9 -5.97 11.08 -12.76
C GLU A 9 -7.17 10.68 -13.61
N GLU A 10 -7.31 11.29 -14.79
CA GLU A 10 -8.44 11.08 -15.71
C GLU A 10 -8.28 9.79 -16.53
N ILE A 11 -7.05 9.35 -16.80
CA ILE A 11 -6.77 8.19 -17.66
C ILE A 11 -6.45 6.92 -16.88
N ILE A 12 -5.99 7.04 -15.63
CA ILE A 12 -5.73 5.93 -14.73
C ILE A 12 -6.68 6.06 -13.54
N PRO A 13 -7.91 5.52 -13.62
CA PRO A 13 -8.81 5.49 -12.48
C PRO A 13 -8.19 4.68 -11.34
N ALA A 14 -8.54 5.04 -10.10
CA ALA A 14 -8.03 4.38 -8.91
C ALA A 14 -9.18 3.90 -8.03
N ALA A 15 -9.16 2.62 -7.69
CA ALA A 15 -10.01 2.05 -6.65
C ALA A 15 -9.22 1.99 -5.33
N VAL A 16 -9.88 2.34 -4.22
CA VAL A 16 -9.26 2.39 -2.89
C VAL A 16 -9.85 1.26 -2.05
N VAL A 17 -8.99 0.36 -1.59
CA VAL A 17 -9.36 -0.71 -0.64
C VAL A 17 -9.54 -0.16 0.77
N ASN A 18 -10.27 -0.91 1.61
CA ASN A 18 -10.39 -0.66 3.04
C ASN A 18 -8.99 -0.54 3.67
N PRO A 19 -8.68 0.59 4.35
CA PRO A 19 -7.36 0.80 4.92
C PRO A 19 -7.02 -0.16 6.07
N ALA A 20 -8.03 -0.82 6.66
CA ALA A 20 -7.84 -1.81 7.71
C ALA A 20 -8.05 -3.23 7.17
N PRO A 21 -6.99 -3.90 6.67
CA PRO A 21 -7.11 -5.26 6.14
C PRO A 21 -7.53 -6.23 7.25
N GLY A 22 -8.51 -7.07 6.93
CA GLY A 22 -9.02 -8.12 7.81
C GLY A 22 -8.23 -9.43 7.68
N ALA A 23 -8.80 -10.52 8.18
CA ALA A 23 -8.19 -11.84 8.12
C ALA A 23 -7.93 -12.34 6.68
N GLN A 24 -8.75 -11.90 5.72
CA GLN A 24 -8.59 -12.21 4.30
C GLN A 24 -7.76 -11.17 3.51
N GLY A 25 -7.15 -10.22 4.22
CA GLY A 25 -6.32 -9.17 3.63
C GLY A 25 -7.12 -7.92 3.25
N TRP A 26 -6.73 -7.30 2.14
CA TRP A 26 -7.34 -6.07 1.65
C TRP A 26 -8.75 -6.35 1.10
N GLU A 27 -9.71 -5.60 1.61
CA GLU A 27 -11.14 -5.70 1.28
C GLU A 27 -11.57 -4.46 0.49
N PHE A 28 -12.51 -4.60 -0.44
CA PHE A 28 -13.20 -3.48 -1.07
C PHE A 28 -14.42 -3.08 -0.22
N CYS A 29 -14.78 -1.79 -0.22
CA CYS A 29 -15.87 -1.25 0.62
C CYS A 29 -15.61 -1.37 2.14
N GLY A 30 -16.67 -1.19 2.95
CA GLY A 30 -16.62 -1.33 4.41
C GLY A 30 -15.94 -0.18 5.16
N HIS A 31 -15.51 0.88 4.46
CA HIS A 31 -14.88 2.05 5.06
C HIS A 31 -15.19 3.35 4.31
N PRO A 32 -15.46 4.48 5.00
CA PRO A 32 -15.58 5.80 4.38
C PRO A 32 -14.34 6.16 3.55
N GLY A 33 -14.50 6.28 2.23
CA GLY A 33 -13.41 6.55 1.28
C GLY A 33 -12.77 5.31 0.66
N ALA A 34 -13.14 4.10 1.10
CA ALA A 34 -12.94 2.89 0.32
C ALA A 34 -14.05 2.77 -0.74
N GLY A 35 -13.69 2.28 -1.92
CA GLY A 35 -14.59 2.07 -3.04
C GLY A 35 -14.83 0.59 -3.31
N GLU A 36 -15.76 0.34 -4.23
CA GLU A 36 -15.95 -0.97 -4.86
C GLU A 36 -14.82 -1.25 -5.85
N ASP A 37 -14.59 -2.52 -6.14
CA ASP A 37 -13.84 -2.90 -7.34
C ASP A 37 -14.69 -2.58 -8.58
N PRO A 38 -14.26 -1.64 -9.45
CA PRO A 38 -15.06 -1.19 -10.57
C PRO A 38 -15.12 -2.20 -11.73
N LEU A 39 -14.33 -3.29 -11.70
CA LEU A 39 -14.19 -4.20 -12.84
C LEU A 39 -14.80 -5.57 -12.61
N HIS A 40 -14.62 -6.15 -11.43
CA HIS A 40 -14.99 -7.54 -11.16
C HIS A 40 -15.91 -7.70 -9.95
N TRP A 41 -16.26 -6.61 -9.27
CA TRP A 41 -17.00 -6.64 -8.01
C TRP A 41 -16.36 -7.58 -6.99
N ALA A 42 -15.03 -7.69 -7.02
CA ALA A 42 -14.29 -8.45 -6.04
C ALA A 42 -14.55 -7.91 -4.63
N ALA A 43 -14.77 -8.80 -3.67
CA ALA A 43 -14.86 -8.42 -2.26
C ALA A 43 -13.46 -8.19 -1.68
N TYR A 44 -12.48 -8.97 -2.14
CA TYR A 44 -11.12 -8.92 -1.63
C TYR A 44 -10.07 -8.82 -2.74
N LEU A 45 -8.96 -8.13 -2.46
CA LEU A 45 -7.88 -7.95 -3.44
C LEU A 45 -7.26 -9.28 -3.89
N HIS A 46 -7.22 -10.29 -3.03
CA HIS A 46 -6.64 -11.60 -3.39
C HIS A 46 -7.45 -12.32 -4.48
N GLU A 47 -8.73 -11.99 -4.66
CA GLU A 47 -9.57 -12.51 -5.73
C GLU A 47 -9.07 -12.00 -7.09
N LEU A 48 -8.57 -10.75 -7.17
CA LEU A 48 -7.94 -10.21 -8.39
C LEU A 48 -6.62 -10.92 -8.72
N TYR A 49 -5.83 -11.28 -7.70
CA TYR A 49 -4.63 -12.10 -7.88
C TYR A 49 -4.97 -13.50 -8.38
N THR A 50 -5.99 -14.12 -7.81
CA THR A 50 -6.48 -15.45 -8.21
C THR A 50 -7.04 -15.44 -9.63
N ARG A 51 -7.67 -14.33 -10.03
CA ARG A 51 -8.13 -14.09 -11.40
C ARG A 51 -6.96 -14.01 -12.37
N ALA A 52 -5.94 -13.23 -12.04
CA ALA A 52 -4.76 -13.04 -12.87
C ALA A 52 -3.95 -14.34 -13.02
N ASP A 53 -3.83 -15.10 -11.93
CA ASP A 53 -3.17 -16.41 -11.91
C ASP A 53 -3.82 -17.32 -10.86
N ARG A 54 -4.46 -18.40 -11.33
CA ARG A 54 -5.15 -19.39 -10.47
C ARG A 54 -4.19 -20.18 -9.57
N GLN A 55 -2.89 -20.18 -9.88
CA GLN A 55 -1.86 -20.86 -9.12
C GLN A 55 -1.12 -19.92 -8.16
N PHE A 56 -1.52 -18.64 -8.10
CA PHE A 56 -0.89 -17.68 -7.22
C PHE A 56 -1.04 -18.10 -5.74
N THR A 57 0.09 -18.24 -5.07
CA THR A 57 0.18 -18.60 -3.64
C THR A 57 0.86 -17.51 -2.79
N GLY A 58 1.16 -16.36 -3.42
CA GLY A 58 1.81 -15.23 -2.77
C GLY A 58 0.85 -14.36 -1.96
N ARG A 59 1.35 -13.21 -1.49
CA ARG A 59 0.54 -12.22 -0.78
C ARG A 59 -0.07 -11.24 -1.78
N ALA A 60 -1.36 -10.99 -1.65
CA ALA A 60 -2.01 -9.89 -2.35
C ALA A 60 -1.60 -8.56 -1.71
N THR A 61 -0.92 -7.70 -2.48
CA THR A 61 -0.35 -6.43 -2.01
C THR A 61 -0.89 -5.27 -2.83
N VAL A 62 -0.98 -4.10 -2.21
CA VAL A 62 -1.15 -2.84 -2.92
C VAL A 62 0.22 -2.19 -3.15
N PRO A 63 0.41 -1.42 -4.24
CA PRO A 63 -0.54 -1.14 -5.32
C PRO A 63 -0.68 -2.29 -6.33
N VAL A 64 -1.76 -2.27 -7.10
CA VAL A 64 -1.99 -3.13 -8.28
C VAL A 64 -2.30 -2.25 -9.48
N LEU A 65 -1.59 -2.46 -10.58
CA LEU A 65 -1.89 -1.87 -11.88
C LEU A 65 -2.56 -2.93 -12.76
N TRP A 66 -3.75 -2.62 -13.27
CA TRP A 66 -4.60 -3.54 -14.04
C TRP A 66 -4.89 -2.98 -15.44
N ASP A 67 -4.78 -3.81 -16.47
CA ASP A 67 -5.22 -3.48 -17.83
C ASP A 67 -6.70 -3.83 -17.98
N MET A 68 -7.56 -2.81 -17.95
CA MET A 68 -9.02 -2.96 -18.08
C MET A 68 -9.47 -3.49 -19.44
N LYS A 69 -8.65 -3.34 -20.51
CA LYS A 69 -9.01 -3.78 -21.86
C LYS A 69 -8.65 -5.24 -22.09
N ARG A 70 -7.49 -5.66 -21.60
CA ARG A 70 -7.01 -7.04 -21.72
C ARG A 70 -7.40 -7.92 -20.55
N ASP A 71 -7.92 -7.31 -19.48
CA ASP A 71 -8.35 -8.00 -18.27
C ASP A 71 -7.21 -8.79 -17.61
N VAL A 72 -6.06 -8.14 -17.44
CA VAL A 72 -4.86 -8.74 -16.85
C VAL A 72 -4.19 -7.81 -15.84
N MET A 73 -3.59 -8.40 -14.80
CA MET A 73 -2.70 -7.68 -13.90
C MET A 73 -1.40 -7.34 -14.62
N VAL A 74 -1.09 -6.04 -14.73
CA VAL A 74 0.13 -5.56 -15.38
C VAL A 74 1.31 -5.59 -14.43
N ASN A 75 1.13 -5.09 -13.21
CA ASN A 75 2.23 -4.95 -12.25
C ASN A 75 1.69 -4.77 -10.82
N ASN A 76 2.44 -5.25 -9.82
CA ASN A 76 2.18 -5.01 -8.40
C ASN A 76 3.41 -4.55 -7.61
N GLU A 77 4.50 -4.19 -8.29
CA GLU A 77 5.71 -3.63 -7.70
C GLU A 77 5.70 -2.11 -7.83
N SER A 78 5.55 -1.45 -6.68
CA SER A 78 5.38 0.00 -6.60
C SER A 78 6.51 0.81 -7.26
N ALA A 79 7.76 0.39 -7.09
CA ALA A 79 8.90 1.10 -7.66
C ALA A 79 8.89 1.06 -9.21
N ASP A 80 8.47 -0.07 -9.78
CA ASP A 80 8.38 -0.24 -11.22
C ASP A 80 7.19 0.54 -11.80
N ILE A 81 6.03 0.49 -11.12
CA ILE A 81 4.85 1.30 -11.49
C ILE A 81 5.19 2.79 -11.51
N LEU A 82 5.99 3.28 -10.57
CA LEU A 82 6.44 4.68 -10.57
C LEU A 82 7.27 5.01 -11.81
N ARG A 83 8.14 4.11 -12.27
CA ARG A 83 8.92 4.30 -13.51
C ARG A 83 8.04 4.25 -14.75
N MET A 84 7.04 3.37 -14.76
CA MET A 84 6.03 3.34 -15.83
C MET A 84 5.27 4.68 -15.90
N PHE A 85 4.81 5.20 -14.76
CA PHE A 85 4.12 6.50 -14.72
C PHE A 85 5.00 7.67 -15.14
N ASP A 86 6.31 7.56 -14.94
CA ASP A 86 7.24 8.64 -15.31
C ASP A 86 7.29 8.88 -16.82
N THR A 87 7.26 7.82 -17.64
CA THR A 87 7.55 7.95 -19.09
C THR A 87 6.53 7.27 -20.01
N ALA A 88 5.85 6.20 -19.58
CA ALA A 88 5.04 5.36 -20.47
C ALA A 88 3.78 6.05 -21.01
N PHE A 89 3.31 7.11 -20.34
CA PHE A 89 2.06 7.81 -20.67
C PHE A 89 2.28 9.19 -21.31
N GLU A 90 3.52 9.59 -21.61
CA GLU A 90 3.83 10.94 -22.12
C GLU A 90 3.19 11.24 -23.47
N GLY A 91 2.98 10.22 -24.31
CA GLY A 91 2.25 10.37 -25.57
C GLY A 91 0.76 10.68 -25.40
N LEU A 92 0.19 10.48 -24.20
CA LEU A 92 -1.22 10.73 -23.89
C LEU A 92 -1.39 11.98 -23.02
N VAL A 93 -0.55 12.12 -21.99
CA VAL A 93 -0.52 13.28 -21.08
C VAL A 93 0.91 13.80 -21.04
N PRO A 94 1.25 14.81 -21.88
CA PRO A 94 2.57 15.40 -21.87
C PRO A 94 2.93 15.99 -20.50
N SER A 95 4.16 15.76 -20.06
CA SER A 95 4.63 16.20 -18.75
C SER A 95 6.12 16.48 -18.78
N ASP A 96 6.52 17.69 -18.38
CA ASP A 96 7.93 18.09 -18.28
C ASP A 96 8.60 17.57 -16.99
N LEU A 97 7.82 17.02 -16.06
CA LEU A 97 8.32 16.51 -14.78
C LEU A 97 8.91 15.10 -14.96
N ARG A 98 10.17 14.94 -14.58
CA ARG A 98 10.86 13.64 -14.50
C ARG A 98 10.99 13.20 -13.04
N LEU A 99 10.32 12.11 -12.69
CA LEU A 99 10.43 11.47 -11.38
C LEU A 99 11.80 10.77 -11.23
N CYS A 100 12.33 10.23 -12.33
CA CYS A 100 13.65 9.62 -12.39
C CYS A 100 14.41 10.11 -13.64
N PRO A 101 14.99 11.33 -13.61
CA PRO A 101 15.82 11.86 -14.70
C PRO A 101 16.96 10.91 -15.09
N GLU A 102 17.25 10.78 -16.39
CA GLU A 102 18.25 9.83 -16.91
C GLU A 102 19.66 10.06 -16.33
N ASP A 103 20.05 11.33 -16.16
CA ASP A 103 21.35 11.73 -15.60
C ASP A 103 21.49 11.37 -14.12
N LEU A 104 20.37 11.22 -13.40
CA LEU A 104 20.34 10.85 -11.98
C LEU A 104 19.97 9.38 -11.75
N ALA A 105 19.44 8.68 -12.75
CA ALA A 105 18.87 7.33 -12.60
C ALA A 105 19.87 6.34 -11.97
N ALA A 106 21.11 6.29 -12.47
CA ALA A 106 22.14 5.41 -11.91
C ALA A 106 22.46 5.72 -10.44
N GLY A 107 22.45 7.02 -10.07
CA GLY A 107 22.66 7.46 -8.69
C GLY A 107 21.50 7.09 -7.78
N ILE A 108 20.27 7.28 -8.23
CA ILE A 108 19.04 6.89 -7.53
C ILE A 108 19.03 5.37 -7.29
N ASP A 109 19.36 4.59 -8.31
CA ASP A 109 19.35 3.13 -8.26
C ASP A 109 20.41 2.57 -7.33
N ALA A 110 21.58 3.20 -7.28
CA ALA A 110 22.61 2.86 -6.32
C ALA A 110 22.24 3.28 -4.88
N LEU A 111 21.49 4.37 -4.70
CA LEU A 111 21.17 4.94 -3.39
C LEU A 111 19.99 4.25 -2.70
N ASN A 112 18.93 3.93 -3.43
CA ASN A 112 17.70 3.32 -2.89
C ASN A 112 17.96 2.08 -2.00
N PRO A 113 18.71 1.05 -2.44
CA PRO A 113 18.99 -0.12 -1.59
C PRO A 113 19.87 0.25 -0.38
N ARG A 114 20.75 1.26 -0.50
CA ARG A 114 21.60 1.73 0.60
C ARG A 114 20.78 2.42 1.69
N ILE A 115 19.78 3.21 1.31
CA ILE A 115 18.85 3.84 2.27
C ILE A 115 18.09 2.77 3.04
N SER A 116 17.48 1.82 2.33
CA SER A 116 16.73 0.71 2.94
C SER A 116 17.60 -0.12 3.89
N ALA A 117 18.82 -0.49 3.47
CA ALA A 117 19.76 -1.21 4.30
C ALA A 117 20.22 -0.39 5.52
N CYS A 118 20.43 0.92 5.35
CA CYS A 118 20.81 1.81 6.45
C CYS A 118 19.70 1.88 7.50
N MET A 119 18.44 2.05 7.09
CA MET A 119 17.29 2.06 7.99
C MET A 119 17.19 0.74 8.77
N ALA A 120 17.30 -0.41 8.08
CA ALA A 120 17.28 -1.72 8.72
C ALA A 120 18.42 -1.89 9.74
N ARG A 121 19.64 -1.45 9.40
CA ARG A 121 20.80 -1.48 10.31
C ARG A 121 20.61 -0.59 11.54
N ILE A 122 20.07 0.61 11.36
CA ILE A 122 19.78 1.53 12.48
C ILE A 122 18.75 0.88 13.41
N LEU A 123 17.70 0.30 12.84
CA LEU A 123 16.65 -0.39 13.59
C LEU A 123 17.18 -1.55 14.44
N ALA A 124 18.18 -2.27 13.92
CA ALA A 124 18.80 -3.41 14.57
C ALA A 124 19.86 -3.03 15.63
N ARG A 125 20.22 -1.74 15.79
CA ARG A 125 21.20 -1.33 16.80
C ARG A 125 20.68 -1.61 18.22
N PRO A 126 21.51 -2.14 19.12
CA PRO A 126 21.18 -2.27 20.54
C PRO A 126 20.69 -0.92 21.12
N GLY A 127 19.60 -0.96 21.88
CA GLY A 127 18.96 0.23 22.43
C GLY A 127 18.00 0.96 21.48
N VAL A 128 18.27 1.00 20.16
CA VAL A 128 17.40 1.70 19.19
C VAL A 128 16.07 0.96 18.97
N ARG A 129 16.10 -0.38 18.90
CA ARG A 129 14.85 -1.13 18.69
C ARG A 129 13.82 -0.83 19.78
N ALA A 130 14.27 -0.79 21.04
CA ALA A 130 13.43 -0.60 22.22
C ALA A 130 12.79 0.80 22.31
N THR A 131 13.33 1.80 21.60
CA THR A 131 12.76 3.16 21.59
C THR A 131 11.65 3.34 20.57
N VAL A 132 11.38 2.33 19.73
CA VAL A 132 10.38 2.43 18.66
C VAL A 132 9.17 1.58 19.02
N ASN A 133 8.08 2.27 19.33
CA ASN A 133 6.80 1.63 19.61
C ASN A 133 5.86 1.84 18.41
N MET A 134 5.67 0.79 17.60
CA MET A 134 4.80 0.84 16.43
C MET A 134 3.32 1.05 16.81
N ASP A 135 2.89 0.57 17.98
CA ASP A 135 1.53 0.81 18.47
C ASP A 135 1.30 2.30 18.76
N HIS A 136 2.23 2.93 19.48
CA HIS A 136 2.18 4.37 19.75
C HIS A 136 2.22 5.20 18.46
N ILE A 137 3.13 4.88 17.53
CA ILE A 137 3.27 5.59 16.24
C ILE A 137 1.97 5.50 15.43
N THR A 138 1.44 4.29 15.27
CA THR A 138 0.24 4.09 14.46
C THR A 138 -0.99 4.70 15.13
N ARG A 139 -1.17 4.59 16.45
CA ARG A 139 -2.25 5.29 17.16
C ARG A 139 -2.16 6.80 16.99
N GLY A 140 -0.97 7.39 17.15
CA GLY A 140 -0.77 8.83 16.95
C GLY A 140 -1.17 9.28 15.55
N TYR A 141 -0.75 8.54 14.52
CA TYR A 141 -1.03 8.87 13.12
C TYR A 141 -2.51 8.72 12.76
N TYR A 142 -3.15 7.62 13.18
CA TYR A 142 -4.55 7.33 12.88
C TYR A 142 -5.53 8.09 13.79
N ALA A 143 -5.07 8.73 14.86
CA ALA A 143 -5.90 9.61 15.70
C ALA A 143 -6.12 11.02 15.10
N ILE A 144 -5.32 11.41 14.09
CA ILE A 144 -5.42 12.73 13.45
C ILE A 144 -6.75 12.82 12.68
N LYS A 145 -7.75 13.47 13.29
CA LYS A 145 -9.13 13.54 12.77
C LYS A 145 -9.23 14.19 11.38
N ALA A 146 -8.34 15.13 11.08
CA ALA A 146 -8.29 15.80 9.77
C ALA A 146 -7.87 14.87 8.63
N LEU A 147 -7.09 13.83 8.94
CA LEU A 147 -6.58 12.86 7.96
C LEU A 147 -7.38 11.55 7.99
N HIS A 148 -7.84 11.14 9.18
CA HIS A 148 -8.55 9.90 9.42
C HIS A 148 -9.83 10.17 10.23
N PRO A 149 -10.92 10.66 9.60
CA PRO A 149 -12.15 11.03 10.29
C PRO A 149 -12.77 9.89 11.11
N THR A 150 -12.59 8.66 10.64
CA THR A 150 -13.09 7.41 11.24
C THR A 150 -12.21 6.90 12.38
N ARG A 151 -10.95 7.38 12.47
CA ARG A 151 -9.94 6.97 13.46
C ARG A 151 -9.71 5.46 13.57
N ILE A 152 -10.03 4.73 12.50
CA ILE A 152 -9.77 3.30 12.43
C ILE A 152 -8.27 3.11 12.23
N ARG A 153 -7.70 2.26 13.07
CA ARG A 153 -6.29 1.86 13.00
C ARG A 153 -6.18 0.50 12.31
N PRO A 154 -5.43 0.38 11.21
CA PRO A 154 -5.20 -0.89 10.54
C PRO A 154 -4.47 -1.89 11.43
N ILE A 155 -4.88 -3.17 11.34
CA ILE A 155 -4.07 -4.30 11.83
C ILE A 155 -2.90 -4.38 10.86
N GLY A 156 -1.76 -3.77 11.22
CA GLY A 156 -0.62 -3.61 10.33
C GLY A 156 -0.20 -4.95 9.69
N PRO A 157 0.44 -4.93 8.51
CA PRO A 157 0.71 -6.16 7.76
C PRO A 157 1.61 -7.13 8.57
N ALA A 158 1.15 -8.37 8.74
CA ALA A 158 1.68 -9.37 9.68
C ALA A 158 3.21 -9.52 9.75
N HIS A 159 3.92 -9.33 8.64
CA HIS A 159 5.39 -9.36 8.59
C HIS A 159 6.10 -8.25 9.41
N LEU A 160 5.44 -7.14 9.74
CA LEU A 160 6.00 -6.11 10.63
C LEU A 160 6.10 -6.59 12.09
N GLY A 161 5.34 -7.62 12.48
CA GLY A 161 5.50 -8.28 13.78
C GLY A 161 6.88 -8.93 13.95
N ARG A 162 7.45 -9.48 12.86
CA ARG A 162 8.80 -10.08 12.87
C ARG A 162 9.93 -9.05 12.96
N CYS A 163 9.78 -7.88 12.34
CA CYS A 163 10.80 -6.82 12.38
C CYS A 163 10.77 -5.98 13.67
N CYS A 164 9.63 -5.96 14.36
CA CYS A 164 9.41 -5.08 15.52
C CYS A 164 9.32 -5.82 16.85
N GLY A 165 9.41 -7.15 16.87
CA GLY A 165 9.51 -7.95 18.11
C GLY A 165 8.33 -7.80 19.06
N GLY A 166 7.23 -7.21 18.61
CA GLY A 166 5.98 -7.05 19.34
C GLY A 166 4.91 -7.89 18.65
N ASP A 167 4.25 -8.73 19.42
CA ASP A 167 3.14 -9.54 18.96
C ASP A 167 1.97 -8.60 18.61
N LEU A 168 1.79 -8.32 17.32
CA LEU A 168 0.58 -7.68 16.83
C LEU A 168 -0.64 -8.61 16.97
N GLY A 169 -0.42 -9.90 17.30
CA GLY A 169 -1.46 -10.88 17.57
C GLY A 169 -2.21 -10.66 18.89
N ASP A 170 -1.61 -9.99 19.87
CA ASP A 170 -2.23 -9.78 21.20
C ASP A 170 -3.22 -8.60 21.25
N LEU A 171 -3.44 -7.91 20.13
CA LEU A 171 -4.45 -6.85 20.02
C LEU A 171 -5.87 -7.39 19.75
N ALA A 172 -6.08 -8.71 19.78
CA ALA A 172 -7.40 -9.34 19.74
C ALA A 172 -8.13 -9.37 21.11
N GLY A 173 -7.57 -8.74 22.15
CA GLY A 173 -8.15 -8.73 23.49
C GLY A 173 -9.10 -7.57 23.79
N GLY A 174 -10.41 -7.79 23.61
CA GLY A 174 -11.42 -7.24 24.52
C GLY A 174 -12.26 -6.04 24.06
N ALA A 175 -13.50 -6.36 23.66
CA ALA A 175 -14.72 -5.56 23.78
C ALA A 175 -14.81 -4.22 23.02
N LEU A 176 -15.58 -4.22 21.92
CA LEU A 176 -16.70 -3.29 21.67
C LEU A 176 -17.52 -3.73 20.45
N TRP A 177 -17.91 -5.02 20.42
CA TRP A 177 -19.13 -5.45 19.74
C TRP A 177 -20.16 -5.76 20.83
N ARG A 178 -21.02 -4.79 21.12
CA ARG A 178 -22.39 -5.08 21.56
C ARG A 178 -23.30 -4.35 20.61
N GLY A 179 -24.09 -5.14 19.88
CA GLY A 179 -25.12 -4.64 19.00
C GLY A 179 -26.13 -3.77 19.74
N ARG A 180 -26.81 -2.95 18.97
CA ARG A 180 -28.20 -2.61 19.25
C ARG A 180 -28.94 -2.55 17.92
N GLU A 181 -30.07 -3.24 17.96
CA GLU A 181 -31.30 -3.02 17.19
C GLU A 181 -31.64 -1.53 17.07
#